data_AF-A0AAV7EJW5-F1
#
_entry.id   AF-A0AAV7EJW5-F1
#
_cell.length_a   1.000
_cell.length_b   1.000
_cell.length_c   1.000
_cell.angle_alpha   90.00
_cell.angle_beta   90.00
_cell.angle_gamma   90.00
#
_symmetry.space_group_name_H-M   'P 1'
#
loop_
_entity.id
_entity.type
_entity.pdbx_description
1 polymer ?
#
loop_
_entity_poly.entity_id
_entity_poly.type
_entity_poly.pdbx_seq_one_letter_code
_entity_poly.pdbx_strand_id
1 'polypeptide(L)' 'MEGGILSPNLEVDCWLGFDFHEMDFGGGGLCGFLPSWVPVEGVVIIKPSLHGDEDKGGGGIDVVVTLLEEIN' A
#
# COMPACT_ATOMS: atom_id res chain seq x y z
N MET A 1 -11.72 9.33 16.58
CA MET A 1 -11.15 7.99 16.76
C MET A 1 -9.71 8.20 17.16
N GLU A 2 -9.34 7.81 18.38
CA GLU A 2 -7.95 7.91 18.84
C GLU A 2 -7.09 6.98 17.98
N GLY A 3 -6.03 7.54 17.41
CA GLY A 3 -5.09 6.76 16.63
C GLY A 3 -4.17 5.93 17.52
N GLY A 4 -3.83 4.72 17.09
CA GLY A 4 -2.91 3.84 17.80
C GLY A 4 -1.45 4.20 17.53
N ILE A 5 -0.56 3.91 18.49
CA ILE A 5 0.90 3.98 18.32
C ILE A 5 1.42 2.57 18.60
N LEU A 6 2.09 1.95 17.62
CA LEU A 6 2.61 0.59 17.75
C LEU A 6 4.06 0.56 18.24
N SER A 7 4.79 1.68 18.08
CA SER A 7 6.18 1.81 18.52
C SER A 7 6.41 1.22 19.93
N PRO A 8 7.46 0.38 20.12
CA PRO A 8 8.55 0.08 19.18
C PRO A 8 8.23 -1.05 18.18
N ASN A 9 7.00 -1.53 18.12
CA ASN A 9 6.57 -2.60 17.23
C ASN A 9 5.97 -2.05 15.92
N LEU A 10 5.77 -2.93 14.95
CA LEU A 10 5.12 -2.63 13.67
C LEU A 10 4.12 -3.73 13.32
N GLU A 11 3.09 -3.37 12.55
CA GLU A 11 2.16 -4.30 11.91
C GLU A 11 2.37 -4.25 10.40
N VAL A 12 2.37 -5.41 9.75
CA VAL A 12 2.62 -5.52 8.30
C VAL A 12 1.42 -6.16 7.61
N ASP A 13 0.78 -5.37 6.76
CA ASP A 13 -0.28 -5.82 5.86
C ASP A 13 0.31 -6.08 4.46
N CYS A 14 0.32 -7.34 4.04
CA CYS A 14 0.83 -7.75 2.74
C CYS A 14 -0.30 -7.95 1.74
N TRP A 15 -0.41 -7.03 0.80
CA TRP A 15 -1.43 -7.01 -0.25
C TRP A 15 -0.95 -7.63 -1.57
N LEU A 16 0.26 -8.22 -1.59
CA LEU A 16 0.81 -8.89 -2.77
C LEU A 16 0.01 -10.11 -3.22
N GLY A 17 -0.81 -10.68 -2.33
CA GLY A 17 -1.68 -11.81 -2.66
C GLY A 17 -3.01 -11.41 -3.31
N PHE A 18 -3.29 -10.11 -3.49
CA PHE A 18 -4.49 -9.65 -4.18
C PHE A 18 -4.20 -9.46 -5.67
N ASP A 19 -5.07 -10.03 -6.50
CA ASP A 19 -4.98 -9.93 -7.96
C ASP A 19 -5.57 -8.62 -8.50
N PHE A 20 -5.07 -7.47 -8.00
CA PHE A 20 -5.55 -6.14 -8.40
C PHE A 20 -5.38 -5.85 -9.89
N HIS A 21 -4.44 -6.51 -10.56
CA HIS A 21 -4.21 -6.40 -12.00
C HIS A 21 -5.33 -7.04 -12.83
N GLU A 22 -6.12 -7.96 -12.25
CA GLU A 22 -7.26 -8.59 -12.92
C GLU A 22 -8.57 -7.81 -12.74
N MET A 23 -8.56 -6.72 -11.96
CA MET A 23 -9.76 -5.92 -11.68
C MET A 23 -10.08 -4.98 -12.85
N ASP A 24 -11.03 -5.38 -13.70
CA ASP A 24 -11.62 -4.57 -14.78
C ASP A 24 -13.15 -4.69 -14.75
N PHE A 25 -13.85 -3.57 -14.67
CA PHE A 25 -15.33 -3.50 -14.66
C PHE A 25 -15.92 -3.19 -16.05
N GLY A 26 -15.13 -3.33 -17.12
CA GLY A 26 -15.49 -3.03 -18.51
C GLY A 26 -14.97 -1.68 -19.02
N GLY A 27 -13.99 -1.08 -18.32
CA GLY A 27 -13.41 0.23 -18.64
C GLY A 27 -11.89 0.22 -18.79
N GLY A 28 -11.24 -0.93 -18.60
CA GLY A 28 -9.78 -1.08 -18.52
C GLY A 28 -9.30 -1.32 -17.09
N GLY A 29 -8.05 -1.78 -16.95
CA GLY A 29 -7.43 -2.10 -15.66
C GLY A 29 -7.21 -0.88 -14.75
N LEU A 30 -6.94 -1.14 -13.48
CA LEU A 30 -6.68 -0.10 -12.48
C LEU A 30 -5.43 0.72 -12.83
N CYS A 31 -5.55 2.05 -12.81
CA CYS A 31 -4.41 2.97 -12.91
C CYS A 31 -3.68 3.20 -11.57
N GLY A 32 -4.27 2.75 -10.46
CA GLY A 32 -3.72 2.93 -9.12
C GLY A 32 -4.68 2.41 -8.04
N PHE A 33 -4.13 2.00 -6.90
CA PHE A 33 -4.87 1.82 -5.65
C PHE A 33 -3.99 2.24 -4.47
N LEU A 34 -4.64 2.77 -3.45
CA LEU A 34 -4.02 3.27 -2.23
C LEU A 34 -4.88 2.83 -1.04
N PRO A 35 -4.28 2.57 0.13
CA PRO A 35 -5.04 2.44 1.36
C PRO A 35 -5.80 3.74 1.66
N SER A 36 -6.93 3.62 2.35
CA SER A 36 -7.60 4.78 2.94
C SER A 36 -6.73 5.40 4.04
N TRP A 37 -7.18 6.49 4.66
CA TRP A 37 -6.52 7.05 5.83
C TRP A 37 -6.33 5.98 6.92
N VAL A 38 -5.07 5.77 7.34
CA VAL A 38 -4.69 4.83 8.40
C VAL A 38 -4.31 5.64 9.65
N PRO A 39 -5.20 5.80 10.64
CA PRO A 39 -4.94 6.60 11.83
C PRO A 39 -4.13 5.80 12.87
N VAL A 40 -3.15 5.01 12.47
CA VAL A 40 -2.32 4.19 13.38
C VAL A 40 -0.88 4.35 12.95
N GLU A 41 0.01 4.73 13.87
CA GLU A 41 1.46 4.72 13.62
C GLU A 41 1.98 3.28 13.67
N GLY A 42 2.96 2.99 12.81
CA GLY A 42 3.64 1.72 12.77
C GLY A 42 2.98 0.65 11.90
N VAL A 43 2.00 1.02 11.07
CA VAL A 43 1.45 0.14 10.02
C VAL A 43 2.30 0.26 8.75
N VAL A 44 2.66 -0.88 8.19
CA VAL A 44 3.39 -1.03 6.93
C VAL A 44 2.52 -1.80 5.94
N ILE A 45 2.19 -1.17 4.82
CA ILE A 45 1.38 -1.80 3.77
C ILE A 45 2.27 -2.05 2.55
N ILE A 46 2.39 -3.32 2.16
CA ILE A 46 3.18 -3.77 1.01
C ILE A 46 2.22 -4.12 -0.13
N LYS A 47 2.35 -3.46 -1.28
CA LYS A 47 1.42 -3.63 -2.40
C LYS A 47 2.13 -3.74 -3.76
N PRO A 48 1.54 -4.43 -4.76
CA PRO A 48 2.08 -4.39 -6.10
C PRO A 48 2.07 -2.96 -6.64
N SER A 49 3.13 -2.58 -7.34
CA SER A 49 3.19 -1.31 -8.06
C SER A 49 2.46 -1.46 -9.39
N LEU A 50 1.60 -0.49 -9.68
CA LEU A 50 0.89 -0.39 -10.97
C LEU A 50 1.62 0.50 -11.98
N HIS A 51 2.75 1.10 -11.58
CA HIS A 51 3.60 1.91 -12.46
C HIS A 51 4.71 1.04 -13.05
N GLY A 52 4.35 0.16 -13.99
CA GLY A 52 5.29 -0.69 -14.71
C GLY A 52 4.85 -0.85 -16.16
N ASP A 53 5.81 -0.82 -17.09
CA ASP A 53 5.60 -1.21 -18.47
C ASP A 53 5.34 -2.73 -18.48
N GLU A 54 4.05 -3.11 -18.55
CA GLU A 54 3.57 -4.49 -18.54
C GLU A 54 4.26 -5.35 -19.62
N ASP A 55 4.66 -4.72 -20.73
CA ASP A 55 5.41 -5.35 -21.82
C ASP A 55 6.90 -5.63 -21.50
N LYS A 56 7.44 -5.11 -20.39
CA LYS A 56 8.86 -5.27 -20.00
C LYS A 56 9.09 -6.13 -18.77
N GLY A 57 8.05 -6.78 -18.24
CA GLY A 57 8.17 -7.75 -17.15
C GLY A 57 8.68 -7.16 -15.82
N GLY A 58 8.68 -5.84 -15.66
CA GLY A 58 9.13 -5.15 -14.46
C GLY A 58 7.99 -4.85 -13.51
N GLY A 59 7.56 -5.84 -12.72
CA GLY A 59 6.65 -5.60 -11.60
C GLY A 59 7.37 -4.93 -10.43
N GLY A 60 6.93 -3.75 -10.01
CA GLY A 60 7.44 -3.06 -8.83
C GLY A 60 6.65 -3.39 -7.56
N ILE A 61 7.13 -2.94 -6.42
CA ILE A 61 6.43 -2.99 -5.13
C ILE A 61 6.40 -1.57 -4.57
N ASP A 62 5.22 -1.11 -4.16
CA ASP A 62 5.09 0.12 -3.40
C ASP A 62 4.93 -0.22 -1.91
N VAL A 63 5.53 0.59 -1.04
CA VAL A 63 5.41 0.44 0.42
C VAL A 63 4.89 1.74 1.02
N VAL A 64 3.80 1.64 1.78
CA VAL A 64 3.23 2.75 2.55
C VAL A 64 3.55 2.53 4.02
N VAL A 65 4.13 3.53 4.66
CA VAL A 65 4.51 3.48 6.08
C VAL A 65 3.88 4.65 6.81
N THR A 66 3.12 4.37 7.86
CA THR A 66 2.52 5.39 8.72
C THR A 66 3.46 5.71 9.86
N LEU A 67 4.01 6.92 9.89
CA LEU A 67 4.92 7.39 10.93
C LEU A 67 4.36 8.63 11.61
N LEU A 68 4.66 8.80 12.90
CA LEU A 68 4.49 10.08 13.57
C LEU A 68 5.51 11.08 13.03
N GLU A 69 5.13 12.35 12.99
CA GLU A 69 6.08 13.43 12.77
C GLU A 69 7.02 13.53 13.97
N GLU A 70 8.31 13.74 13.70
CA GLU A 70 9.29 14.00 14.74
C GLU A 70 9.06 15.40 15.32
N ILE A 71 8.82 15.46 16.64
CA ILE A 71 8.67 16.73 17.36
C ILE A 71 10.05 17.17 17.83
N ASN A 72 10.59 18.21 17.19
CA ASN A 72 11.84 18.89 17.56
C ASN A 72 11.57 20.14 18.41
#